data_AF-A0A354X1M5-F1
#
_entry.id   AF-A0A354X1M5-F1
#
_cell.length_a   1.000
_cell.length_b   1.000
_cell.length_c   1.000
_cell.angle_alpha   90.00
_cell.angle_beta   90.00
_cell.angle_gamma   90.00
#
_symmetry.space_group_name_H-M   'P 1'
#
loop_
_entity.id
_entity.type
_entity.pdbx_description
1 polymer ?
#
loop_
_entity_poly.entity_id
_entity_poly.type
_entity_poly.pdbx_seq_one_letter_code
_entity_poly.pdbx_strand_id
1 'polypeptide(L)'
;MKVPSLIYKAVCISFFVMLAFACNDNLEKIGFSIQPDGEGLAMNVDTLTLSAETVQVDSIFSRTKYPVLGEYVDPVFGSIKSDYMGEFYLPEGIGFHDDVRAIDSVRLLVSYTSIIGDSLSPMQVLVYGLN
;
A
#
# COMPACT_ATOMS: atom_id res chain seq x y z
N MET A 1 -39.03 -13.98 -24.83
CA MET A 1 -38.01 -13.47 -25.78
C MET A 1 -36.85 -14.46 -25.79
N LYS A 2 -36.70 -15.26 -26.86
CA LYS A 2 -35.67 -16.32 -26.91
C LYS A 2 -34.37 -15.69 -27.39
N VAL A 3 -33.41 -15.50 -26.48
CA VAL A 3 -32.07 -15.06 -26.85
C VAL A 3 -31.45 -16.17 -27.71
N PRO A 4 -31.00 -15.90 -28.94
CA PRO A 4 -30.46 -16.93 -29.81
C PRO A 4 -29.23 -17.55 -29.14
N SER A 5 -29.15 -18.89 -29.15
CA SER A 5 -28.12 -19.67 -28.44
C SER A 5 -26.69 -19.30 -28.83
N LEU A 6 -26.52 -18.68 -30.00
CA LEU A 6 -25.26 -18.15 -30.49
C LEU A 6 -24.75 -16.96 -29.66
N ILE A 7 -25.64 -16.08 -29.19
CA ILE A 7 -25.26 -14.90 -28.40
C ILE A 7 -24.80 -15.32 -27.00
N TYR A 8 -25.50 -16.26 -26.34
CA TYR A 8 -25.08 -16.79 -25.05
C TYR A 8 -23.69 -17.45 -25.12
N LYS A 9 -23.44 -18.25 -26.17
CA LYS A 9 -22.12 -18.86 -26.39
C LYS A 9 -21.03 -17.81 -26.62
N ALA A 10 -21.31 -16.77 -27.41
CA ALA A 10 -20.36 -15.69 -27.66
C ALA A 10 -20.02 -14.92 -26.37
N VAL A 11 -21.00 -14.64 -25.52
CA VAL A 11 -20.80 -13.98 -24.22
C VAL A 11 -19.97 -14.86 -23.28
N CYS A 12 -20.25 -16.16 -23.20
CA CYS A 12 -19.47 -17.08 -22.37
C CYS A 12 -18.01 -17.18 -22.84
N ILE A 13 -17.77 -17.22 -24.15
CA ILE A 13 -16.41 -17.25 -24.72
C ILE A 13 -15.68 -15.94 -24.40
N SER A 14 -16.33 -14.79 -24.59
CA SER A 14 -15.78 -13.48 -24.26
C SER A 14 -15.38 -13.37 -22.77
N PHE A 15 -16.22 -13.88 -21.88
CA PHE A 15 -15.95 -13.86 -20.44
C PHE A 15 -14.74 -14.76 -20.06
N PHE A 16 -14.63 -15.93 -20.68
CA PHE A 16 -13.50 -16.84 -20.46
C PHE A 16 -12.17 -16.27 -20.99
N VAL A 17 -12.21 -15.57 -22.13
CA VAL A 17 -11.05 -14.87 -22.68
C VAL A 17 -10.60 -13.74 -21.74
N MET A 18 -11.53 -12.94 -21.22
CA MET A 18 -11.17 -11.90 -20.25
C MET A 18 -10.55 -12.47 -18.97
N LEU A 19 -11.04 -13.58 -18.44
CA LEU A 19 -10.43 -14.26 -17.28
C LEU A 19 -9.01 -14.78 -17.57
N ALA A 20 -8.76 -15.28 -18.78
CA ALA A 20 -7.45 -15.80 -19.18
C ALA A 20 -6.39 -14.69 -19.41
N PHE A 21 -6.82 -13.47 -19.74
CA PHE A 21 -5.94 -12.31 -19.97
C PHE A 21 -6.01 -11.24 -18.87
N ALA A 22 -6.76 -11.47 -17.79
CA ALA A 22 -6.94 -10.51 -16.68
C ALA A 22 -5.71 -10.39 -15.76
N CYS A 23 -4.77 -11.35 -15.82
CA CYS A 23 -3.49 -11.23 -15.12
C CYS A 23 -2.54 -10.39 -15.98
N ASN A 24 -2.62 -9.08 -15.86
CA ASN A 24 -1.56 -8.19 -16.35
C ASN A 24 -0.72 -7.72 -15.17
N ASP A 25 0.25 -8.55 -14.75
CA ASP A 25 1.24 -8.23 -13.73
C ASP A 25 2.41 -7.40 -14.28
N ASN A 26 2.15 -6.47 -15.21
CA ASN A 26 3.23 -5.67 -15.78
C ASN A 26 3.34 -4.31 -15.06
N LEU A 27 3.82 -4.36 -13.81
CA LEU A 27 4.31 -3.20 -13.05
C LEU A 27 5.85 -3.16 -13.01
N GLU A 28 6.54 -3.87 -13.93
CA GLU A 28 7.99 -4.11 -13.82
C GLU A 28 8.89 -3.16 -14.64
N LYS A 29 8.33 -2.20 -15.41
CA LYS A 29 9.13 -1.41 -16.37
C LYS A 29 9.19 0.09 -16.12
N ILE A 30 9.14 0.52 -14.86
CA ILE A 30 9.54 1.89 -14.52
C ILE A 30 11.02 1.85 -14.11
N GLY A 31 11.92 2.28 -15.01
CA GLY A 31 13.36 2.42 -14.73
C GLY A 31 14.30 1.69 -15.69
N PHE A 32 13.83 0.68 -16.43
CA PHE A 32 14.66 -0.10 -17.37
C PHE A 32 14.85 0.54 -18.77
N SER A 33 14.19 1.67 -19.06
CA SER A 33 14.26 2.32 -20.39
C SER A 33 15.55 3.10 -20.66
N ILE A 34 16.45 3.20 -19.66
CA ILE A 34 17.74 3.89 -19.79
C ILE A 34 18.83 2.93 -20.28
N GLN A 35 18.61 1.62 -20.14
CA GLN A 35 19.55 0.58 -20.57
C GLN A 35 19.27 0.19 -22.04
N PRO A 36 20.26 0.23 -22.94
CA PRO A 36 20.12 -0.26 -24.31
C PRO A 36 19.78 -1.75 -24.35
N ASP A 37 18.93 -2.16 -25.31
CA ASP A 37 18.60 -3.56 -25.53
C ASP A 37 19.88 -4.38 -25.78
N GLY A 38 20.15 -5.35 -24.89
CA GLY A 38 21.31 -6.24 -24.99
C GLY A 38 22.41 -6.01 -23.95
N GLU A 39 22.38 -4.91 -23.20
CA GLU A 39 23.29 -4.69 -22.06
C GLU A 39 22.61 -5.02 -20.74
N GLY A 40 22.28 -6.30 -20.51
CA GLY A 40 21.91 -6.73 -19.16
C GLY A 40 23.12 -6.64 -18.25
N LEU A 41 23.06 -5.86 -17.17
CA LEU A 41 24.02 -5.96 -16.08
C LEU A 41 23.91 -7.38 -15.50
N ALA A 42 24.78 -8.28 -15.93
CA ALA A 42 24.89 -9.63 -15.39
C ALA A 42 25.53 -9.56 -14.00
N MET A 43 24.74 -9.19 -13.00
CA MET A 43 25.13 -9.42 -11.61
C MET A 43 25.10 -10.92 -11.35
N ASN A 44 26.28 -11.53 -11.30
CA ASN A 44 26.43 -12.87 -10.70
C ASN A 44 26.23 -12.71 -9.20
N VAL A 45 25.00 -12.97 -8.75
CA VAL A 45 24.67 -13.07 -7.33
C VAL A 45 24.96 -14.52 -6.94
N ASP A 46 26.05 -14.74 -6.20
CA ASP A 46 26.49 -16.07 -5.77
C ASP A 46 25.43 -16.74 -4.86
N THR A 47 25.01 -16.04 -3.81
CA THR A 47 23.92 -16.47 -2.94
C THR A 47 23.32 -15.25 -2.24
N LEU A 48 22.03 -14.98 -2.46
CA LEU A 48 21.26 -13.99 -1.70
C LEU A 48 20.43 -14.71 -0.65
N THR A 49 20.84 -14.61 0.62
CA THR A 49 20.09 -15.20 1.72
C THR A 49 18.98 -14.23 2.16
N LEU A 50 17.77 -14.45 1.66
CA LEU A 50 16.57 -13.74 2.12
C LEU A 50 15.95 -14.51 3.29
N SER A 51 15.73 -13.81 4.40
CA SER A 51 14.97 -14.34 5.55
C SER A 51 13.72 -13.50 5.73
N ALA A 52 12.57 -14.11 5.47
CA ALA A 52 11.27 -13.52 5.74
C ALA A 52 10.58 -14.35 6.82
N GLU A 53 10.01 -13.68 7.82
CA GLU A 53 9.25 -14.33 8.89
C GLU A 53 7.85 -13.72 8.95
N THR A 54 6.84 -14.57 9.07
CA THR A 54 5.46 -14.13 9.33
C THR A 54 5.21 -14.23 10.83
N VAL A 55 5.03 -13.08 11.48
CA VAL A 55 4.71 -13.03 12.91
C VAL A 55 3.21 -13.09 13.08
N GLN A 56 2.71 -14.17 13.68
CA GLN A 56 1.30 -14.28 14.04
C GLN A 56 1.00 -13.44 15.28
N VAL A 57 0.02 -12.55 15.17
CA VAL A 57 -0.52 -11.77 16.29
C VAL A 57 -1.90 -12.35 16.63
N ASP A 58 -2.14 -12.67 17.89
CA ASP A 58 -3.34 -13.43 18.31
C ASP A 58 -4.66 -12.72 17.99
N SER A 59 -4.74 -11.42 18.21
CA SER A 59 -5.93 -10.63 17.87
C SER A 59 -5.64 -9.13 17.89
N ILE A 60 -6.40 -8.39 17.07
CA ILE A 60 -6.33 -6.93 16.99
C ILE A 60 -7.75 -6.40 17.17
N PHE A 61 -7.94 -5.40 18.02
CA PHE A 61 -9.24 -4.76 18.16
C PHE A 61 -9.55 -3.90 16.94
N SER A 62 -10.72 -4.11 16.33
CA SER A 62 -11.22 -3.30 15.20
C SER A 62 -11.31 -1.80 15.55
N ARG A 63 -11.56 -1.48 16.84
CA ARG A 63 -11.45 -0.11 17.39
C ARG A 63 -10.31 -0.07 18.41
N THR A 64 -9.14 0.38 17.98
CA THR A 64 -7.93 0.47 18.81
C THR A 64 -7.37 1.90 18.82
N LYS A 65 -6.66 2.27 19.89
CA LYS A 65 -5.84 3.50 19.93
C LYS A 65 -4.50 3.35 19.18
N TYR A 66 -4.13 2.13 18.83
CA TYR A 66 -2.89 1.78 18.13
C TYR A 66 -3.25 1.11 16.81
N PRO A 67 -3.56 1.91 15.78
CA PRO A 67 -4.05 1.38 14.53
C PRO A 67 -2.86 0.86 13.68
N VAL A 68 -3.06 -0.26 12.97
CA VAL A 68 -1.99 -0.93 12.20
C VAL A 68 -1.83 -0.30 10.82
N LEU A 69 -0.63 0.16 10.47
CA LEU A 69 -0.30 0.71 9.15
C LEU A 69 0.33 -0.38 8.27
N GLY A 70 -0.12 -0.50 7.02
CA GLY A 70 0.38 -1.49 6.07
C GLY A 70 -0.63 -2.61 5.80
N GLU A 71 -0.14 -3.81 5.50
CA GLU A 71 -0.96 -4.96 5.12
C GLU A 71 -0.89 -6.07 6.16
N TYR A 72 -2.03 -6.66 6.50
CA TYR A 72 -2.11 -7.82 7.40
C TYR A 72 -3.19 -8.79 6.92
N VAL A 73 -3.07 -10.05 7.31
CA VAL A 73 -4.02 -11.10 6.93
C VAL A 73 -4.93 -11.39 8.12
N ASP A 74 -6.24 -11.22 7.94
CA ASP A 74 -7.27 -11.61 8.89
C ASP A 74 -7.89 -12.97 8.47
N PRO A 75 -8.10 -13.92 9.40
CA PRO A 75 -8.65 -15.23 9.09
C PRO A 75 -10.08 -15.20 8.51
N VAL A 76 -10.85 -14.16 8.82
CA VAL A 76 -12.25 -13.99 8.43
C VAL A 76 -12.36 -13.11 7.18
N PHE A 77 -11.57 -12.05 7.10
CA PHE A 77 -11.67 -11.03 6.05
C PHE A 77 -10.60 -11.14 4.95
N GLY A 78 -9.58 -11.97 5.11
CA GLY A 78 -8.48 -12.13 4.17
C GLY A 78 -7.42 -11.04 4.29
N SER A 79 -6.74 -10.69 3.19
CA SER A 79 -5.72 -9.64 3.21
C SER A 79 -6.35 -8.26 3.29
N ILE A 80 -5.99 -7.50 4.32
CA ILE A 80 -6.44 -6.13 4.56
C ILE A 80 -5.25 -5.21 4.42
N LYS A 81 -5.35 -4.27 3.47
CA LYS A 81 -4.43 -3.14 3.34
C LYS A 81 -5.01 -1.92 4.05
N SER A 82 -4.21 -1.31 4.92
CA SER A 82 -4.59 -0.21 5.80
C SER A 82 -3.69 0.99 5.57
N ASP A 83 -4.30 2.09 5.11
CA ASP A 83 -3.68 3.40 4.94
C ASP A 83 -4.42 4.42 5.82
N TYR A 84 -3.71 5.45 6.29
CA TYR A 84 -4.29 6.51 7.14
C TYR A 84 -4.29 7.86 6.43
N MET A 85 -5.42 8.55 6.53
CA MET A 85 -5.56 9.96 6.18
C MET A 85 -6.27 10.67 7.33
N GLY A 86 -5.72 11.79 7.76
CA GLY A 86 -6.28 12.56 8.86
C GLY A 86 -5.84 14.01 8.84
N GLU A 87 -6.63 14.86 9.50
CA GLU A 87 -6.31 16.25 9.77
C GLU A 87 -5.91 16.38 11.25
N PHE A 88 -4.88 17.17 11.52
CA PHE A 88 -4.46 17.47 12.89
C PHE A 88 -5.19 18.71 13.38
N TYR A 89 -6.05 18.53 14.39
CA TYR A 89 -6.67 19.62 15.11
C TYR A 89 -5.92 19.90 16.42
N LEU A 90 -6.00 21.15 16.89
CA LEU A 90 -5.57 21.43 18.26
C LEU A 90 -6.51 20.71 19.24
N PRO A 91 -5.95 20.10 20.31
CA PRO A 91 -6.77 19.53 21.38
C PRO A 91 -7.70 20.58 21.99
N GLU A 92 -8.88 20.15 22.46
CA GLU A 92 -9.80 21.04 23.16
C GLU A 92 -9.11 21.72 24.36
N GLY A 93 -9.25 23.04 24.47
CA GLY A 93 -8.66 23.84 25.54
C GLY A 93 -7.16 24.12 25.37
N ILE A 94 -6.52 23.61 24.32
CA ILE A 94 -5.16 24.00 23.93
C ILE A 94 -5.25 24.93 22.73
N GLY A 95 -4.65 26.11 22.87
CA GLY A 95 -4.54 27.12 21.82
C GLY A 95 -3.09 27.52 21.63
N PHE A 96 -2.80 28.19 20.52
CA PHE A 96 -1.57 28.97 20.42
C PHE A 96 -1.62 30.13 21.43
N HIS A 97 -0.45 30.58 21.89
CA HIS A 97 -0.39 31.79 22.68
C HIS A 97 -0.91 33.00 21.89
N ASP A 98 -1.46 33.98 22.58
CA ASP A 98 -2.09 35.17 21.98
C ASP A 98 -1.13 36.02 21.13
N ASP A 99 0.19 35.85 21.29
CA ASP A 99 1.24 36.53 20.53
C ASP A 99 1.59 35.84 19.21
N VAL A 100 1.09 34.63 18.96
CA VAL A 100 1.32 33.88 17.72
C VAL A 100 0.46 34.47 16.60
N ARG A 101 1.11 35.15 15.66
CA ARG A 101 0.44 35.78 14.51
C ARG A 101 0.30 34.87 13.29
N ALA A 102 1.25 33.94 13.12
CA ALA A 102 1.28 33.04 11.98
C ALA A 102 2.07 31.78 12.33
N ILE A 103 1.66 30.66 11.75
CA ILE A 103 2.44 29.42 11.75
C ILE A 103 3.32 29.44 10.49
N ASP A 104 4.63 29.47 10.69
CA ASP A 104 5.60 29.51 9.59
C ASP A 104 5.99 28.11 9.10
N SER A 105 6.08 27.13 10.01
CA SER A 105 6.42 25.75 9.66
C SER A 105 5.85 24.73 10.65
N VAL A 106 5.68 23.50 10.19
CA VAL A 106 5.20 22.36 10.98
C VAL A 106 6.23 21.23 10.88
N ARG A 107 6.56 20.62 12.02
CA ARG A 107 7.38 19.40 12.09
C ARG A 107 6.48 18.24 12.52
N LEU A 108 6.28 17.29 11.61
CA LEU A 108 5.59 16.03 11.94
C LEU A 108 6.62 14.99 12.41
N LEU A 109 6.38 14.38 13.56
CA LEU A 109 7.16 13.25 14.06
C LEU A 109 6.22 12.06 14.22
N VAL A 110 6.43 11.01 13.40
CA VAL A 110 5.71 9.74 13.52
C VAL A 110 6.54 8.84 14.42
N SER A 111 5.98 8.41 15.55
CA SER A 111 6.61 7.45 16.45
C SER A 111 5.82 6.15 16.44
N TYR A 112 6.53 5.03 16.30
CA TYR A 112 5.98 3.68 16.34
C TYR A 112 6.70 2.87 17.41
N THR A 113 5.98 1.96 18.06
CA THR A 113 6.52 1.12 19.13
C THR A 113 7.18 -0.15 18.58
N SER A 114 6.68 -0.66 17.46
CA SER A 114 7.18 -1.87 16.80
C SER A 114 6.99 -1.77 15.30
N ILE A 115 7.83 -2.48 14.54
CA ILE A 115 7.74 -2.62 13.09
C ILE A 115 7.82 -4.11 12.74
N ILE A 116 7.04 -4.53 11.75
CA ILE A 116 7.07 -5.88 11.17
C ILE A 116 7.21 -5.69 9.67
N GLY A 117 8.23 -6.27 9.05
CA GLY A 117 8.49 -6.14 7.61
C GLY A 117 9.96 -5.88 7.28
N ASP A 118 10.21 -5.53 6.03
CA ASP A 118 11.55 -5.21 5.52
C ASP A 118 11.95 -3.78 5.91
N SER A 119 13.09 -3.63 6.57
CA SER A 119 13.66 -2.35 6.97
C SER A 119 14.21 -1.53 5.79
N LEU A 120 14.45 -2.15 4.65
CA LEU A 120 14.90 -1.50 3.41
C LEU A 120 13.74 -1.00 2.55
N SER A 121 12.50 -1.40 2.86
CA SER A 121 11.30 -0.92 2.17
C SER A 121 10.89 0.46 2.72
N PRO A 122 10.97 1.54 1.92
CA PRO A 122 10.65 2.88 2.41
C PRO A 122 9.14 3.06 2.63
N MET A 123 8.76 3.57 3.81
CA MET A 123 7.40 4.05 4.06
C MET A 123 7.24 5.48 3.55
N GLN A 124 6.09 5.79 2.96
CA GLN A 124 5.78 7.14 2.47
C GLN A 124 4.77 7.83 3.40
N VAL A 125 5.08 9.07 3.79
CA VAL A 125 4.16 9.97 4.50
C VAL A 125 4.05 11.25 3.69
N LEU A 126 2.82 11.66 3.38
CA LEU A 126 2.52 12.88 2.64
C LEU A 126 1.81 13.86 3.56
N VAL A 127 2.33 15.09 3.63
CA VAL A 127 1.79 16.18 4.47
C VAL A 127 1.45 17.35 3.58
N TYR A 128 0.22 17.86 3.71
CA TYR A 128 -0.29 18.98 2.92
C TYR A 128 -0.77 20.08 3.86
N GLY A 129 -0.48 21.33 3.50
CA GLY A 129 -1.14 22.48 4.12
C GLY A 129 -2.58 22.58 3.62
N LEU A 130 -3.51 22.84 4.54
CA LEU A 130 -4.91 23.12 4.19
C LEU A 130 -5.03 24.61 3.85
N ASN A 131 -5.74 24.90 2.75
CA ASN A 131 -6.02 26.27 2.29
C ASN A 131 -7.31 26.81 2.91
#